data_AF-A0AA88ACP2-F1
#
_entry.id   AF-A0AA88ACP2-F1
#
_cell.length_a   1.000
_cell.length_b   1.000
_cell.length_c   1.000
_cell.angle_alpha   90.00
_cell.angle_beta   90.00
_cell.angle_gamma   90.00
#
_symmetry.space_group_name_H-M   'P 1'
#
loop_
_entity.id
_entity.type
_entity.pdbx_description
1 polymer ?
#
loop_
_entity_poly.entity_id
_entity_poly.type
_entity_poly.pdbx_seq_one_letter_code
_entity_poly.pdbx_strand_id
1 'polypeptide(L)'
;MGNNDYLGNYFLPQFYGTSTRFTPEEYAQVLINQYRDQITRLYNLGARKVALFGVGVIGCIPYAISTYGTNGSACVDRFNNAAQIFNGKLLALVDELNTRYSADAKFIYVNSFGIGSGDPTSTGTEFSLSLSQ
;
A
#
# COMPACT_ATOMS: atom_id res chain seq x y z
N MET A 1 6.55 -5.00 -0.84
CA MET A 1 6.20 -4.24 0.37
C MET A 1 4.70 -4.10 0.47
N GLY A 2 4.18 -3.98 1.68
CA GLY A 2 2.76 -3.77 1.98
C GLY A 2 2.28 -4.60 3.15
N ASN A 3 1.34 -5.52 2.91
CA ASN A 3 0.59 -6.23 3.97
C ASN A 3 1.48 -6.85 5.06
N ASN A 4 2.56 -7.54 4.68
CA ASN A 4 3.43 -8.25 5.63
C ASN A 4 4.33 -7.31 6.44
N ASP A 5 4.67 -6.13 5.91
CA ASP A 5 5.41 -5.11 6.65
C ASP A 5 4.57 -4.58 7.83
N TYR A 6 3.23 -4.59 7.70
CA TYR A 6 2.33 -4.26 8.78
C TYR A 6 2.01 -5.45 9.69
N LEU A 7 1.47 -6.53 9.13
CA LEU A 7 0.95 -7.68 9.89
C LEU A 7 2.06 -8.57 10.47
N GLY A 8 3.17 -8.69 9.75
CA GLY A 8 4.32 -9.52 10.12
C GLY A 8 5.44 -8.73 10.78
N ASN A 9 5.29 -7.42 11.00
CA ASN A 9 6.35 -6.59 11.57
C ASN A 9 5.82 -5.43 12.43
N TYR A 10 5.27 -4.37 11.83
CA TYR A 10 4.88 -3.15 12.56
C TYR A 10 3.90 -3.42 13.72
N PHE A 11 2.88 -4.25 13.48
CA PHE A 11 1.87 -4.59 14.48
C PHE A 11 2.21 -5.82 15.33
N LEU A 12 3.46 -6.32 15.27
CA LEU A 12 3.95 -7.43 16.10
C LEU A 12 5.07 -6.96 17.07
N PRO A 13 4.75 -6.10 18.05
CA PRO A 13 5.74 -5.52 18.97
C PRO A 13 6.43 -6.56 19.87
N GLN A 14 5.87 -7.75 20.02
CA GLN A 14 6.49 -8.85 20.77
C GLN A 14 7.70 -9.46 20.06
N PHE A 15 7.81 -9.29 18.73
CA PHE A 15 8.92 -9.81 17.92
C PHE A 15 9.76 -8.71 17.29
N TYR A 16 9.17 -7.53 17.02
CA TYR A 16 9.83 -6.46 16.29
C TYR A 16 9.64 -5.11 16.98
N GLY A 17 10.73 -4.38 17.21
CA GLY A 17 10.71 -3.03 17.77
C GLY A 17 10.34 -1.93 16.78
N THR A 18 9.59 -2.23 15.72
CA THR A 18 9.32 -1.26 14.65
C THR A 18 8.34 -0.19 15.10
N SER A 19 7.22 -0.58 15.70
CA SER A 19 6.19 0.34 16.20
C SER A 19 6.61 1.13 17.45
N THR A 20 7.71 0.76 18.10
CA THR A 20 8.32 1.57 19.16
C THR A 20 9.29 2.62 18.63
N ARG A 21 9.80 2.44 17.41
CA ARG A 21 10.78 3.33 16.76
C ARG A 21 10.16 4.30 15.77
N PHE A 22 9.01 3.94 15.21
CA PHE A 22 8.35 4.69 14.15
C PHE A 22 6.86 4.80 14.44
N THR A 23 6.30 5.97 14.18
CA THR A 23 4.86 6.16 13.97
C THR A 23 4.41 5.51 12.65
N PRO A 24 3.10 5.34 12.41
CA PRO A 24 2.62 4.76 11.14
C PRO A 24 3.05 5.58 9.92
N GLU A 25 3.09 6.91 10.06
CA GLU A 25 3.51 7.86 9.03
C GLU A 25 4.99 7.70 8.67
N GLU A 26 5.86 7.65 9.70
CA GLU A 26 7.30 7.47 9.51
C GLU A 26 7.62 6.09 8.93
N TYR A 27 6.96 5.04 9.42
CA TYR A 27 7.18 3.70 8.89
C TYR A 27 6.72 3.58 7.44
N ALA A 28 5.56 4.15 7.09
CA ALA A 28 5.12 4.23 5.71
C ALA A 28 6.14 4.98 4.84
N GLN A 29 6.74 6.07 5.34
CA GLN A 29 7.79 6.79 4.62
C GLN A 29 9.05 5.95 4.40
N VAL A 30 9.48 5.16 5.40
CA VAL A 30 10.60 4.21 5.27
C VAL A 30 10.33 3.21 4.15
N LEU A 31 9.15 2.59 4.16
CA LEU A 31 8.76 1.62 3.13
C LEU A 31 8.72 2.27 1.73
N ILE A 32 8.18 3.48 1.62
CA ILE A 32 8.08 4.20 0.33
C ILE A 32 9.45 4.56 -0.22
N ASN A 33 10.40 4.98 0.63
CA ASN A 33 11.77 5.25 0.19
C ASN A 33 12.43 3.97 -0.33
N GLN A 34 12.27 2.85 0.38
CA GLN A 34 12.78 1.56 -0.09
C GLN A 34 12.08 1.11 -1.39
N TYR A 35 10.79 1.40 -1.55
CA TYR A 35 10.05 1.03 -2.76
C TYR A 35 10.53 1.81 -3.96
N ARG A 36 10.77 3.12 -3.80
CA ARG A 36 11.37 3.97 -4.83
C ARG A 36 12.68 3.36 -5.34
N ASP A 37 13.59 3.01 -4.43
CA ASP A 37 14.89 2.44 -4.81
C ASP A 37 14.75 1.12 -5.59
N GLN A 38 13.86 0.24 -5.13
CA GLN A 38 13.60 -1.04 -5.81
C GLN A 38 13.00 -0.84 -7.20
N ILE A 39 12.05 0.09 -7.36
CA ILE A 39 11.38 0.36 -8.63
C ILE A 39 12.32 1.06 -9.61
N THR A 40 13.10 2.04 -9.14
CA THR A 40 14.16 2.66 -9.94
C THR A 40 15.18 1.62 -10.41
N ARG A 41 15.55 0.66 -9.55
CA ARG A 41 16.43 -0.46 -9.96
C ARG A 41 15.79 -1.32 -11.04
N LEU A 42 14.51 -1.67 -10.92
CA LEU A 42 13.79 -2.43 -11.96
C LEU A 42 13.72 -1.68 -13.28
N TYR A 43 13.46 -0.36 -13.25
CA TYR A 43 13.50 0.48 -14.42
C TYR A 43 14.88 0.45 -15.11
N ASN A 44 15.95 0.60 -14.34
CA ASN A 44 17.33 0.54 -14.85
C ASN A 44 17.69 -0.84 -15.43
N LEU A 45 17.00 -1.91 -15.00
CA LEU A 45 17.12 -3.26 -15.55
C LEU A 45 16.22 -3.53 -16.76
N GLY A 46 15.46 -2.54 -17.24
CA GLY A 46 14.65 -2.63 -18.45
C GLY A 46 13.13 -2.74 -18.22
N ALA A 47 12.64 -2.72 -16.98
CA ALA A 47 11.20 -2.69 -16.74
C ALA A 47 10.59 -1.39 -17.28
N ARG A 48 9.49 -1.49 -18.06
CA ARG A 48 8.78 -0.34 -18.65
C ARG A 48 7.29 -0.29 -18.32
N LYS A 49 6.72 -1.38 -17.84
CA LYS A 49 5.35 -1.43 -17.33
C LYS A 49 5.38 -2.12 -15.98
N VAL A 50 5.04 -1.39 -14.92
CA VAL A 50 5.14 -1.88 -13.55
C VAL A 50 3.84 -1.58 -12.82
N ALA A 51 3.19 -2.61 -12.29
CA ALA A 51 2.02 -2.48 -11.43
C ALA A 51 2.46 -2.47 -9.96
N LEU A 52 2.01 -1.46 -9.22
CA LEU A 52 2.28 -1.27 -7.80
C LEU A 52 0.96 -1.41 -7.05
N PHE A 53 0.83 -2.52 -6.33
CA PHE A 53 -0.36 -2.84 -5.55
C PHE A 53 -0.31 -2.14 -4.19
N GLY A 54 -1.38 -1.41 -3.87
CA GLY A 54 -1.60 -0.89 -2.52
C GLY A 54 -1.83 -2.02 -1.51
N VAL A 55 -1.63 -1.70 -0.23
CA VAL A 55 -1.99 -2.53 0.92
C VAL A 55 -3.51 -2.72 0.93
N GLY A 56 -3.94 -3.97 1.12
CA GLY A 56 -5.36 -4.32 1.20
C GLY A 56 -6.00 -3.90 2.52
N VAL A 57 -7.25 -4.30 2.74
CA VAL A 57 -8.00 -4.01 3.97
C VAL A 57 -7.56 -4.95 5.12
N ILE A 58 -6.31 -4.79 5.54
CA ILE A 58 -5.62 -5.72 6.46
C ILE A 58 -6.26 -5.80 7.84
N GLY A 59 -7.04 -4.80 8.26
CA GLY A 59 -7.79 -4.83 9.50
C GLY A 59 -9.00 -5.77 9.47
N CYS A 60 -9.48 -6.17 8.29
CA CYS A 60 -10.65 -7.05 8.14
C CYS A 60 -10.27 -8.54 8.01
N ILE A 61 -8.99 -8.88 8.07
CA ILE A 61 -8.53 -10.26 7.98
C ILE A 61 -8.91 -11.00 9.28
N PRO A 62 -9.37 -12.28 9.22
CA PRO A 62 -9.78 -13.03 10.41
C PRO A 62 -8.76 -13.04 11.56
N TYR A 63 -7.47 -13.14 11.21
CA TYR A 63 -6.38 -13.05 12.19
C TYR A 63 -6.36 -11.71 12.94
N ALA A 64 -6.52 -10.58 12.23
CA ALA A 64 -6.51 -9.26 12.85
C ALA A 64 -7.70 -9.08 13.80
N ILE A 65 -8.90 -9.45 13.35
CA ILE A 65 -10.15 -9.36 14.13
C ILE A 65 -10.05 -10.21 15.40
N SER A 66 -9.67 -11.48 15.27
CA SER A 66 -9.61 -12.41 16.41
C SER A 66 -8.54 -12.05 17.43
N THR A 67 -7.41 -11.49 16.98
CA THR A 67 -6.26 -11.22 17.86
C THR A 67 -6.34 -9.85 18.52
N TYR A 68 -6.82 -8.82 17.81
CA TYR A 68 -6.76 -7.43 18.28
C TYR A 68 -8.11 -6.83 18.64
N GLY A 69 -9.21 -7.47 18.21
CA GLY A 69 -10.56 -6.93 18.37
C GLY A 69 -10.82 -5.69 17.51
N THR A 70 -12.10 -5.38 17.30
CA THR A 70 -12.53 -4.25 16.45
C THR A 70 -13.01 -3.04 17.24
N ASN A 71 -13.08 -3.13 18.58
CA ASN A 71 -13.61 -2.08 19.44
C ASN A 71 -15.00 -1.56 19.01
N GLY A 72 -15.86 -2.45 18.50
CA GLY A 72 -17.22 -2.12 18.09
C GLY A 72 -17.37 -1.72 16.62
N SER A 73 -16.27 -1.60 15.85
CA SER A 73 -16.35 -1.45 14.39
C SER A 73 -16.35 -2.82 13.69
N ALA A 74 -16.41 -2.82 12.35
CA ALA A 74 -16.39 -4.06 11.55
C ALA A 74 -14.99 -4.68 11.43
N CYS A 75 -13.91 -3.88 11.57
CA CYS A 75 -12.53 -4.29 11.30
C CYS A 75 -11.57 -3.63 12.29
N VAL A 76 -10.29 -4.01 12.29
CA VAL A 76 -9.29 -3.34 13.14
C VAL A 76 -8.90 -1.98 12.51
N ASP A 77 -9.55 -0.90 12.92
CA ASP A 77 -9.42 0.43 12.29
C ASP A 77 -7.98 0.92 12.22
N ARG A 78 -7.20 0.76 13.30
CA ARG A 78 -5.80 1.18 13.33
C ARG A 78 -4.92 0.50 12.26
N PHE A 79 -5.27 -0.70 11.82
CA PHE A 79 -4.54 -1.40 10.74
C PHE A 79 -4.92 -0.82 9.38
N ASN A 80 -6.21 -0.57 9.16
CA ASN A 80 -6.70 0.03 7.93
C ASN A 80 -6.21 1.48 7.77
N ASN A 81 -6.11 2.25 8.85
CA ASN A 81 -5.55 3.60 8.82
C ASN A 81 -4.08 3.58 8.38
N ALA A 82 -3.26 2.68 8.93
CA ALA A 82 -1.86 2.53 8.52
C ALA A 82 -1.71 2.11 7.05
N ALA A 83 -2.59 1.21 6.59
CA ALA A 83 -2.66 0.81 5.18
C ALA A 83 -2.97 1.99 4.25
N GLN A 84 -3.96 2.83 4.62
CA GLN A 84 -4.33 3.99 3.83
C GLN A 84 -3.23 5.06 3.77
N ILE A 85 -2.52 5.29 4.88
CA ILE A 85 -1.35 6.18 4.90
C ILE A 85 -0.30 5.73 3.88
N PHE A 86 0.07 4.45 3.89
CA PHE A 86 1.00 3.90 2.91
C PHE A 86 0.48 4.02 1.47
N ASN A 87 -0.79 3.69 1.25
CA ASN A 87 -1.41 3.76 -0.08
C ASN A 87 -1.43 5.17 -0.65
N GLY A 88 -1.69 6.18 0.18
CA GLY A 88 -1.62 7.58 -0.23
C GLY A 88 -0.20 7.97 -0.68
N LYS A 89 0.82 7.58 0.08
CA LYS A 89 2.23 7.81 -0.29
C LYS A 89 2.65 7.01 -1.53
N LEU A 90 2.13 5.79 -1.70
CA LEU A 90 2.41 4.95 -2.87
C LEU A 90 1.84 5.57 -4.14
N LEU A 91 0.61 6.10 -4.07
CA LEU A 91 0.01 6.82 -5.18
C LEU A 91 0.87 8.04 -5.59
N ALA A 92 1.30 8.84 -4.61
CA ALA A 92 2.21 9.97 -4.85
C ALA A 92 3.55 9.53 -5.48
N LEU A 93 4.11 8.39 -5.05
CA LEU A 93 5.31 7.82 -5.67
C LEU A 93 5.06 7.38 -7.12
N VAL A 94 3.90 6.80 -7.42
CA VAL A 94 3.52 6.44 -8.79
C VAL A 94 3.45 7.67 -9.69
N ASP A 95 2.87 8.77 -9.21
CA ASP A 95 2.81 10.03 -9.94
C ASP A 95 4.20 10.64 -10.17
N GLU A 96 5.07 10.60 -9.16
CA GLU A 96 6.49 11.00 -9.26
C GLU A 96 7.22 10.20 -10.33
N LEU A 97 7.09 8.86 -10.31
CA LEU A 97 7.75 7.96 -11.25
C LEU A 97 7.24 8.17 -12.69
N ASN A 98 5.92 8.33 -12.87
CA ASN A 98 5.34 8.60 -14.18
C ASN A 98 5.75 9.97 -14.73
N THR A 99 5.95 10.96 -13.87
CA THR A 99 6.52 12.26 -14.27
C THR A 99 7.97 12.11 -14.72
N ARG A 100 8.77 11.40 -13.91
CA ARG A 100 10.21 11.23 -14.12
C ARG A 100 10.58 10.40 -15.35
N TYR A 101 9.82 9.35 -15.63
CA TYR A 101 10.10 8.38 -16.71
C TYR A 101 9.01 8.40 -17.80
N SER A 102 8.37 9.54 -17.98
CA SER A 102 7.22 9.74 -18.87
C SER A 102 7.48 9.34 -20.33
N ALA A 103 8.74 9.39 -20.78
CA ALA A 103 9.15 9.11 -22.14
C ALA A 103 9.06 7.63 -22.52
N ASP A 104 9.31 6.70 -21.60
CA ASP A 104 9.44 5.28 -21.95
C ASP A 104 8.84 4.28 -20.97
N ALA A 105 8.40 4.69 -19.77
CA ALA A 105 7.80 3.79 -18.78
C ALA A 105 6.41 4.23 -18.30
N LYS A 106 5.66 3.25 -17.77
CA LYS A 106 4.37 3.43 -17.11
C LYS A 106 4.31 2.66 -15.80
N PHE A 107 3.96 3.38 -14.74
CA PHE A 107 3.75 2.85 -13.40
C PHE A 107 2.26 2.94 -13.09
N ILE A 108 1.67 1.83 -12.64
CA ILE A 108 0.22 1.71 -12.45
C ILE A 108 -0.05 1.44 -10.99
N TYR A 109 -0.77 2.34 -10.32
CA TYR A 109 -1.27 2.08 -8.98
C TYR A 109 -2.50 1.17 -9.04
N VAL A 110 -2.52 0.11 -8.23
CA VAL A 110 -3.68 -0.77 -8.07
C VAL A 110 -4.27 -0.58 -6.68
N ASN A 111 -5.53 -0.11 -6.62
CA ASN A 111 -6.25 0.15 -5.38
C ASN A 111 -6.80 -1.14 -4.74
N SER A 112 -5.90 -1.98 -4.23
CA SER A 112 -6.26 -3.22 -3.53
C SER A 112 -7.15 -3.00 -2.31
N PHE A 113 -6.99 -1.86 -1.63
CA PHE A 113 -7.83 -1.48 -0.49
C PHE A 113 -9.29 -1.31 -0.93
N GLY A 114 -9.52 -0.49 -1.96
CA GLY A 114 -10.84 -0.26 -2.53
C GLY A 114 -11.53 -1.56 -2.96
N ILE A 115 -10.80 -2.41 -3.69
CA ILE A 115 -11.29 -3.72 -4.14
C ILE A 115 -11.73 -4.61 -2.97
N GLY A 116 -10.93 -4.64 -1.88
CA GLY A 116 -11.24 -5.45 -0.70
C GLY A 116 -12.27 -4.83 0.24
N SER A 117 -12.55 -3.53 0.12
CA SER A 117 -13.52 -2.81 0.96
C SER A 117 -14.93 -2.73 0.37
N GLY A 118 -15.09 -3.06 -0.92
CA GLY A 118 -16.36 -2.96 -1.63
C GLY A 118 -17.29 -4.16 -1.43
N ASP A 119 -18.57 -3.93 -1.71
CA ASP A 119 -19.55 -4.99 -1.96
C ASP A 119 -19.16 -5.72 -3.28
N PRO A 120 -18.98 -7.06 -3.29
CA PRO A 120 -18.63 -7.81 -4.50
C PRO A 120 -19.65 -7.68 -5.66
N THR A 121 -20.80 -7.05 -5.45
CA THR A 121 -21.79 -6.76 -6.50
C THR A 121 -21.61 -5.41 -7.21
N SER A 122 -20.73 -4.53 -6.73
CA SER A 122 -20.58 -3.16 -7.28
C SER A 122 -19.38 -2.99 -8.23
N THR A 123 -18.76 -4.07 -8.71
CA THR A 123 -17.54 -4.02 -9.54
C THR A 123 -17.81 -3.60 -10.99
N GLY A 124 -18.15 -2.32 -11.18
CA GLY A 124 -17.71 -1.57 -12.34
C GLY A 124 -16.39 -0.90 -12.00
N THR A 125 -15.27 -1.62 -12.13
CA THR A 125 -13.94 -1.01 -12.03
C THR A 125 -13.74 -0.09 -13.22
N GLU A 126 -13.95 1.20 -13.01
CA GLU A 126 -13.42 2.21 -13.93
C GLU A 126 -11.90 2.20 -13.75
N PHE A 127 -11.19 1.56 -14.69
CA PHE A 127 -9.77 1.78 -14.86
C PHE A 127 -9.62 3.25 -15.27
N SER A 128 -9.37 4.14 -14.31
CA SER A 128 -8.90 5.49 -14.62
C SER A 128 -7.48 5.36 -15.21
N LEU A 129 -7.42 5.06 -16.50
CA LEU A 129 -6.25 5.31 -17.32
C LEU A 129 -6.14 6.83 -17.41
N SER A 130 -5.36 7.44 -16.51
CA SER A 130 -4.91 8.82 -16.70
C SER A 130 -3.93 8.83 -17.88
N LEU A 131 -4.49 8.80 -19.09
CA LEU A 131 -3.79 9.17 -20.30
C LEU A 131 -3.72 10.70 -20.29
N SER A 132 -2.68 11.24 -19.67
CA SER A 132 -2.24 12.60 -19.98
C SER A 132 -1.83 12.62 -21.46
N GLN A 133 -2.64 13.30 -22.27
CA GLN A 133 -2.28 13.75 -23.62
C GLN A 133 -1.06 14.68 -23.56
#